data_AF-A0A970G832-F1
#
_entry.id   AF-A0A970G832-F1
#
_cell.length_a   1.000
_cell.length_b   1.000
_cell.length_c   1.000
_cell.angle_alpha   90.00
_cell.angle_beta   90.00
_cell.angle_gamma   90.00
#
_symmetry.space_group_name_H-M   'P 1'
#
loop_
_entity.id
_entity.type
_entity.pdbx_description
1 polymer ?
#
loop_
_entity_poly.entity_id
_entity_poly.type
_entity_poly.pdbx_seq_one_letter_code
_entity_poly.pdbx_strand_id
1 'polypeptide(L)'
;MFIETAIPVGKLENHHSVTLKGMILEQSPELPHNHKRPAVIICPGGGYGFRSDREGEPVAARFLAAGMHAFLLEYSVAPARWPVAALELASAVRWVRQNAPRLGVLPDQVYIIGFSAGGHLCASLGVKWEDRVFKDALGEDALAWRPDGM
;
A
#
# COMPACT_ATOMS: atom_id res chain seq x y z
N MET A 1 -15.57 -8.26 -0.94
CA MET A 1 -14.54 -9.31 -0.98
C MET A 1 -13.32 -8.90 -0.16
N PHE A 2 -12.84 -9.81 0.69
CA PHE A 2 -11.54 -9.67 1.37
C PHE A 2 -10.49 -10.48 0.61
N ILE A 3 -9.33 -9.88 0.37
CA ILE A 3 -8.17 -10.55 -0.21
C ILE A 3 -7.00 -10.40 0.75
N GLU A 4 -6.23 -11.45 0.92
CA GLU A 4 -4.96 -11.40 1.63
C GLU A 4 -3.90 -11.98 0.71
N THR A 5 -2.81 -11.25 0.55
CA THR A 5 -1.78 -11.66 -0.41
C THR A 5 -0.41 -11.23 0.08
N ALA A 6 0.55 -12.13 -0.10
CA ALA A 6 1.95 -11.85 0.10
C ALA A 6 2.47 -11.14 -1.15
N ILE A 7 3.07 -9.96 -0.99
CA ILE A 7 3.67 -9.22 -2.10
C ILE A 7 5.20 -9.32 -2.04
N PRO A 8 5.89 -9.53 -3.18
CA PRO A 8 7.34 -9.63 -3.20
C PRO A 8 7.98 -8.24 -3.06
N VAL A 9 8.98 -8.14 -2.18
CA VAL A 9 9.73 -6.91 -1.90
C VAL A 9 11.10 -6.97 -2.59
N GLY A 10 11.13 -6.68 -3.89
CA GLY A 10 12.37 -6.45 -4.65
C GLY A 10 13.49 -7.50 -4.47
N LYS A 11 14.73 -7.08 -4.73
CA LYS A 11 15.96 -7.84 -4.47
C LYS A 11 16.57 -7.46 -3.12
N LEU A 12 15.90 -7.76 -2.02
CA LEU A 12 16.54 -7.73 -0.70
C LEU A 12 17.11 -9.11 -0.37
N GLU A 13 18.30 -9.18 0.21
CA GLU A 13 18.87 -10.44 0.72
C GLU A 13 17.89 -11.03 1.76
N ASN A 14 17.53 -12.31 1.57
CA ASN A 14 16.41 -13.00 2.22
C ASN A 14 15.03 -12.43 1.82
N HIS A 15 14.41 -13.06 0.82
CA HIS A 15 13.10 -12.69 0.27
C HIS A 15 12.00 -12.68 1.34
N HIS A 16 11.82 -11.56 2.02
CA HIS A 16 10.66 -11.32 2.87
C HIS A 16 9.52 -10.82 1.97
N SER A 17 8.50 -11.66 1.81
CA SER A 17 7.21 -11.19 1.35
C SER A 17 6.51 -10.48 2.51
N VAL A 18 5.82 -9.40 2.22
CA VAL A 18 4.99 -8.67 3.21
C VAL A 18 3.53 -8.92 2.90
N THR A 19 2.70 -8.94 3.93
CA THR A 19 1.26 -9.15 3.77
C THR A 19 0.56 -7.85 3.45
N LEU A 20 -0.26 -7.87 2.40
CA LEU A 20 -1.19 -6.81 2.05
C LEU A 20 -2.62 -7.36 2.17
N LYS A 21 -3.40 -6.80 3.10
CA LYS A 21 -4.81 -7.17 3.31
C LYS A 21 -5.69 -6.19 2.54
N GLY A 22 -6.25 -6.64 1.42
CA GLY A 22 -7.15 -5.86 0.58
C GLY A 22 -8.61 -6.05 0.97
N MET A 23 -9.31 -4.95 1.12
CA MET A 23 -10.76 -4.87 1.26
C MET A 23 -11.31 -4.26 -0.02
N ILE A 24 -11.95 -5.10 -0.83
CA ILE A 24 -12.42 -4.76 -2.17
C ILE A 24 -13.94 -4.71 -2.17
N LEU A 25 -14.48 -3.54 -2.51
CA LEU A 25 -15.89 -3.34 -2.79
C LEU A 25 -16.26 -4.15 -4.04
N GLU A 26 -17.22 -5.06 -3.89
CA GLU A 26 -17.66 -5.91 -4.99
C GLU A 26 -18.38 -5.10 -6.07
N GLN A 27 -18.14 -5.50 -7.32
CA GLN A 27 -18.92 -5.01 -8.44
C GLN A 27 -20.29 -5.70 -8.42
N SER A 28 -21.35 -4.92 -8.59
CA SER A 28 -22.71 -5.43 -8.74
C SER A 28 -23.26 -5.01 -10.10
N PRO A 29 -23.90 -5.92 -10.86
CA PRO A 29 -24.66 -5.55 -12.06
C PRO A 29 -25.76 -4.51 -11.80
N GLU A 30 -26.27 -4.44 -10.57
CA GLU A 30 -27.26 -3.44 -10.15
C GLU A 30 -26.64 -2.03 -9.93
N LEU A 31 -25.30 -1.93 -9.90
CA LEU A 31 -24.54 -0.70 -9.73
C LEU A 31 -23.60 -0.46 -10.94
N PRO A 32 -24.15 -0.18 -12.14
CA PRO A 32 -23.41 -0.24 -13.41
C PRO A 32 -22.37 0.88 -13.62
N HIS A 33 -22.37 1.94 -12.82
CA HIS A 33 -21.43 3.07 -12.97
C HIS A 33 -20.15 2.92 -12.12
N ASN A 34 -19.91 1.72 -11.59
CA ASN A 34 -19.05 1.55 -10.42
C ASN A 34 -17.97 0.47 -10.60
N HIS A 35 -17.46 0.35 -11.82
CA HIS A 35 -16.52 -0.71 -12.17
C HIS A 35 -15.09 -0.42 -11.70
N LYS A 36 -14.69 0.84 -11.59
CA LYS A 36 -13.34 1.21 -11.14
C LYS A 36 -13.38 2.26 -10.05
N ARG A 37 -12.51 2.10 -9.07
CA ARG A 37 -12.44 2.97 -7.89
C ARG A 37 -10.99 3.30 -7.56
N PRO A 38 -10.73 4.46 -6.92
CA PRO A 38 -9.43 4.72 -6.37
C PRO A 38 -9.10 3.73 -5.23
N ALA A 39 -7.82 3.58 -4.93
CA ALA A 39 -7.31 2.73 -3.86
C ALA A 39 -6.55 3.55 -2.82
N VAL A 40 -6.63 3.15 -1.56
CA VAL A 40 -5.77 3.66 -0.49
C VAL A 40 -5.00 2.52 0.16
N ILE A 41 -3.69 2.70 0.34
CA ILE A 41 -2.84 1.82 1.14
C ILE A 41 -2.60 2.46 2.50
N ILE A 42 -2.99 1.76 3.56
CA ILE A 42 -3.00 2.24 4.94
C ILE A 42 -1.78 1.67 5.67
N CYS A 43 -0.99 2.56 6.25
CA CYS A 43 0.15 2.26 7.10
C CYS A 43 -0.14 2.70 8.54
N PRO A 44 -0.51 1.78 9.44
CA PRO A 44 -0.72 2.10 10.85
C PRO A 44 0.54 2.68 11.50
N GLY A 45 0.38 3.43 12.60
CA GLY A 45 1.47 3.82 13.48
C GLY A 45 1.88 2.68 14.42
N GLY A 46 2.59 3.04 15.49
CA GLY A 46 3.16 2.08 16.47
C GLY A 46 4.67 2.17 16.64
N GLY A 47 5.27 3.32 16.29
CA GLY A 47 6.67 3.63 16.60
C GLY A 47 7.69 2.70 15.95
N TYR A 48 7.33 2.01 14.86
CA TYR A 48 8.12 0.92 14.28
C TYR A 48 8.39 -0.23 15.26
N GLY A 49 7.64 -0.36 16.35
CA GLY A 49 7.70 -1.53 17.25
C GLY A 49 6.51 -2.48 17.06
N PHE A 50 5.38 -1.95 16.60
CA PHE A 50 4.16 -2.68 16.28
C PHE A 50 3.34 -1.88 15.26
N ARG A 51 2.20 -2.41 14.85
CA ARG A 51 1.20 -1.73 14.01
C ARG A 51 -0.06 -1.54 14.83
N SER A 52 -0.56 -0.32 14.98
CA SER A 52 -1.74 -0.08 15.81
C SER A 52 -3.03 -0.53 15.12
N ASP A 53 -3.76 -1.45 15.74
CA ASP A 53 -5.07 -1.90 15.23
C ASP A 53 -6.09 -0.75 15.09
N ARG A 54 -5.96 0.28 15.93
CA ARG A 54 -6.82 1.49 15.89
C ARG A 54 -6.67 2.28 14.59
N GLU A 55 -5.54 2.13 13.92
CA GLU A 55 -5.15 2.87 12.71
C GLU A 55 -5.15 1.97 11.46
N GLY A 56 -5.68 0.75 11.59
CA GLY A 56 -5.82 -0.23 10.50
C GLY A 56 -7.26 -0.34 9.98
N GLU A 57 -7.96 -1.42 10.32
CA GLU A 57 -9.32 -1.72 9.83
C GLU A 57 -10.35 -0.60 10.07
N PRO A 58 -10.37 0.10 11.23
CA PRO A 58 -11.29 1.23 11.42
C PRO A 58 -11.10 2.36 10.39
N VAL A 59 -9.86 2.59 9.97
CA VAL A 59 -9.54 3.57 8.92
C VAL A 59 -9.97 3.02 7.56
N ALA A 60 -9.71 1.74 7.29
CA ALA A 60 -10.13 1.10 6.04
C ALA A 60 -11.65 1.16 5.85
N ALA A 61 -12.43 0.91 6.90
CA ALA A 61 -13.88 1.03 6.88
C ALA A 61 -14.37 2.42 6.43
N ARG A 62 -13.67 3.50 6.82
CA ARG A 62 -14.01 4.87 6.39
C ARG A 62 -13.79 5.07 4.89
N PHE A 63 -12.69 4.56 4.35
CA PHE A 63 -12.40 4.68 2.92
C PHE A 63 -13.29 3.78 2.05
N LEU A 64 -13.64 2.60 2.54
CA LEU A 64 -14.64 1.73 1.90
C LEU A 64 -16.00 2.44 1.84
N ALA A 65 -16.44 3.06 2.93
CA ALA A 65 -17.68 3.83 2.96
C ALA A 65 -17.64 5.05 2.01
N ALA A 66 -16.46 5.63 1.79
CA ALA A 66 -16.24 6.70 0.81
C ALA A 66 -16.10 6.21 -0.65
N GLY A 67 -16.25 4.90 -0.90
CA GLY A 67 -16.22 4.34 -2.25
C GLY A 67 -14.83 4.03 -2.80
N MET A 68 -13.83 3.91 -1.93
CA MET A 68 -12.46 3.52 -2.29
C MET A 68 -12.17 2.06 -1.94
N HIS A 69 -11.28 1.41 -2.68
CA HIS A 69 -10.65 0.18 -2.22
C HIS A 69 -9.65 0.48 -1.12
N ALA A 70 -9.58 -0.34 -0.08
CA ALA A 70 -8.65 -0.14 1.02
C ALA A 70 -7.70 -1.32 1.15
N PHE A 71 -6.42 -1.04 1.37
CA PHE A 71 -5.39 -2.06 1.53
C PHE A 71 -4.61 -1.76 2.81
N LEU A 72 -4.63 -2.67 3.77
CA LEU A 72 -3.85 -2.56 5.00
C LEU A 72 -2.48 -3.22 4.77
N LEU A 73 -1.41 -2.44 4.87
CA LEU A 73 -0.05 -2.95 4.73
C LEU A 73 0.47 -3.40 6.10
N GLU A 74 0.80 -4.68 6.23
CA GLU A 74 1.44 -5.24 7.42
C GLU A 74 2.96 -5.11 7.34
N TYR A 75 3.44 -3.86 7.21
CA TYR A 75 4.86 -3.57 7.05
C TYR A 75 5.71 -4.06 8.23
N SER A 76 6.97 -4.37 7.92
CA SER A 76 7.99 -4.82 8.86
C SER A 76 8.31 -3.73 9.88
N VAL A 77 8.25 -4.11 11.14
CA VAL A 77 8.62 -3.30 12.31
C VAL A 77 9.91 -3.87 12.93
N ALA A 78 10.37 -3.34 14.06
CA ALA A 78 11.57 -3.79 14.75
C ALA A 78 11.63 -5.33 14.84
N PRO A 79 12.77 -5.95 14.49
CA PRO A 79 14.10 -5.34 14.33
C PRO A 79 14.40 -4.75 12.95
N ALA A 80 13.44 -4.73 12.01
CA ALA A 80 13.65 -4.15 10.69
C ALA A 80 14.05 -2.67 10.76
N ARG A 81 14.91 -2.26 9.83
CA ARG A 81 15.44 -0.89 9.75
C ARG A 81 15.22 -0.31 8.36
N TRP A 82 15.38 1.00 8.23
CA TRP A 82 15.43 1.65 6.92
C TRP A 82 16.43 0.92 5.99
N PRO A 83 16.07 0.64 4.72
CA PRO A 83 14.86 1.05 4.00
C PRO A 83 13.73 0.01 3.95
N VAL A 84 13.74 -1.07 4.74
CA VAL A 84 12.87 -2.26 4.57
C VAL A 84 11.38 -1.91 4.43
N ALA A 85 10.79 -1.25 5.44
CA ALA A 85 9.37 -0.88 5.39
C ALA A 85 9.01 0.08 4.24
N ALA A 86 9.97 0.92 3.81
CA ALA A 86 9.75 1.83 2.70
C ALA A 86 9.70 1.07 1.36
N LEU A 87 10.59 0.08 1.18
CA LEU A 87 10.58 -0.81 0.02
C LEU A 87 9.31 -1.68 -0.02
N GLU A 88 8.81 -2.10 1.13
CA GLU A 88 7.52 -2.79 1.26
C GLU A 88 6.35 -1.91 0.81
N LEU A 89 6.28 -0.67 1.28
CA LEU A 89 5.23 0.27 0.86
C LEU A 89 5.32 0.58 -0.64
N ALA A 90 6.52 0.83 -1.16
CA ALA A 90 6.74 1.02 -2.60
C ALA A 90 6.30 -0.22 -3.41
N SER A 91 6.63 -1.41 -2.92
CA SER A 91 6.21 -2.68 -3.53
C SER A 91 4.69 -2.86 -3.48
N ALA A 92 4.02 -2.40 -2.42
CA ALA A 92 2.57 -2.42 -2.29
C ALA A 92 1.90 -1.50 -3.31
N VAL A 93 2.38 -0.25 -3.45
CA VAL A 93 1.90 0.69 -4.47
C VAL A 93 2.04 0.07 -5.87
N ARG A 94 3.23 -0.47 -6.18
CA ARG A 94 3.49 -1.15 -7.45
C ARG A 94 2.56 -2.32 -7.68
N TRP A 95 2.38 -3.17 -6.68
CA TRP A 95 1.54 -4.34 -6.80
C TRP A 95 0.07 -3.96 -7.02
N VAL A 96 -0.47 -3.02 -6.25
CA VAL A 96 -1.87 -2.56 -6.41
C VAL A 96 -2.06 -2.00 -7.82
N ARG A 97 -1.13 -1.17 -8.29
CA ARG A 97 -1.16 -0.59 -9.64
C ARG A 97 -1.10 -1.64 -10.75
N GLN A 98 -0.16 -2.59 -10.67
CA GLN A 98 -0.02 -3.66 -11.66
C GLN A 98 -1.23 -4.59 -11.71
N ASN A 99 -1.91 -4.76 -10.57
CA ASN A 99 -3.08 -5.61 -10.45
C ASN A 99 -4.41 -4.85 -10.58
N ALA A 100 -4.36 -3.55 -10.91
CA ALA A 100 -5.54 -2.70 -10.96
C ALA A 100 -6.67 -3.23 -11.85
N PRO A 101 -6.41 -3.81 -13.05
CA PRO A 101 -7.47 -4.37 -13.89
C PRO A 101 -8.29 -5.48 -13.21
N ARG A 102 -7.63 -6.36 -12.44
CA ARG A 102 -8.32 -7.45 -11.72
C ARG A 102 -8.94 -7.02 -10.40
N LEU A 103 -8.43 -5.95 -9.80
CA LEU A 103 -8.90 -5.43 -8.52
C LEU A 103 -10.04 -4.42 -8.67
N GLY A 104 -10.32 -3.95 -9.90
CA GLY A 104 -11.24 -2.82 -10.11
C GLY A 104 -10.65 -1.49 -9.63
N VAL A 105 -9.32 -1.36 -9.60
CA VAL A 105 -8.64 -0.13 -9.16
C VAL A 105 -8.41 0.79 -10.37
N LEU A 106 -8.46 2.11 -10.14
CA LEU A 106 -7.95 3.12 -11.05
C LEU A 106 -6.41 3.21 -10.89
N PRO A 107 -5.60 2.81 -11.89
CA PRO A 107 -4.15 2.64 -11.73
C PRO A 107 -3.38 3.95 -11.48
N ASP A 108 -4.00 5.08 -11.81
CA ASP A 108 -3.54 6.46 -11.63
C ASP A 108 -4.11 7.13 -10.37
N GLN A 109 -4.81 6.36 -9.53
CA GLN A 109 -5.40 6.83 -8.27
C GLN A 109 -5.10 5.84 -7.13
N VAL A 110 -3.81 5.59 -6.91
CA VAL A 110 -3.30 4.78 -5.79
C VAL A 110 -2.69 5.69 -4.74
N TYR A 111 -3.47 5.95 -3.69
CA TYR A 111 -3.10 6.82 -2.58
C TYR A 111 -2.47 6.02 -1.44
N ILE A 112 -1.69 6.69 -0.60
CA ILE A 112 -1.17 6.13 0.65
C ILE A 112 -1.62 6.99 1.82
N ILE A 113 -1.85 6.40 2.99
CA ILE A 113 -2.11 7.14 4.22
C ILE A 113 -1.42 6.46 5.38
N GLY A 114 -0.89 7.25 6.31
CA GLY A 114 -0.33 6.68 7.52
C GLY A 114 -0.35 7.61 8.72
N PHE A 115 -0.20 7.00 9.89
CA PHE A 115 -0.33 7.66 11.18
C PHE A 115 0.95 7.46 12.00
N SER A 116 1.44 8.50 12.68
CA SER A 116 2.68 8.43 13.49
C SER A 116 3.86 7.82 12.70
N ALA A 117 4.40 6.68 13.10
CA ALA A 117 5.43 5.94 12.35
C ALA A 117 5.00 5.58 10.92
N GLY A 118 3.75 5.18 10.71
CA GLY A 118 3.20 4.96 9.37
C GLY A 118 3.06 6.25 8.57
N GLY A 119 2.84 7.39 9.23
CA GLY A 119 2.83 8.71 8.61
C GLY A 119 4.23 9.13 8.16
N HIS A 120 5.23 8.92 9.02
CA HIS A 120 6.63 9.08 8.65
C HIS A 120 7.01 8.18 7.46
N LEU A 121 6.55 6.92 7.46
CA LEU A 121 6.75 5.99 6.35
C LEU A 121 6.15 6.51 5.03
N CYS A 122 4.88 6.95 5.05
CA CYS A 122 4.21 7.48 3.87
C CYS A 122 4.89 8.75 3.35
N ALA A 123 5.19 9.69 4.24
CA ALA A 123 5.90 10.92 3.88
C ALA A 123 7.29 10.63 3.29
N SER A 124 8.01 9.65 3.86
CA SER A 124 9.31 9.22 3.35
C SER A 124 9.19 8.72 1.91
N LEU A 125 8.24 7.84 1.59
CA LEU A 125 8.05 7.40 0.21
C LEU A 125 7.60 8.56 -0.69
N GLY A 126 6.65 9.37 -0.23
CA GLY A 126 6.08 10.49 -1.00
C GLY A 126 7.12 11.51 -1.50
N VAL A 127 8.21 11.71 -0.75
CA VAL A 127 9.28 12.64 -1.15
C VAL A 127 10.55 11.96 -1.67
N LYS A 128 10.69 10.64 -1.50
CA LYS A 128 11.91 9.89 -1.84
C LYS A 128 11.71 8.80 -2.89
N TRP A 129 10.53 8.67 -3.49
CA TRP A 129 10.21 7.56 -4.41
C TRP A 129 11.18 7.45 -5.61
N GLU A 130 11.90 8.51 -5.97
CA GLU A 130 12.96 8.50 -7.01
C GLU A 130 14.38 8.22 -6.50
N ASP A 131 14.58 8.13 -5.17
CA ASP A 131 15.88 7.87 -4.56
C ASP A 131 16.43 6.50 -5.02
N ARG A 132 17.76 6.43 -5.18
CA ARG A 132 18.46 5.23 -5.65
C ARG A 132 18.10 3.96 -4.88
N VAL A 133 17.87 4.08 -3.57
CA VAL A 133 17.51 2.94 -2.72
C VAL A 133 16.29 2.16 -3.23
N PHE A 134 15.30 2.84 -3.80
CA PHE A 134 14.13 2.18 -4.40
C PHE A 134 14.48 1.59 -5.76
N LYS A 135 15.23 2.33 -6.58
CA LYS A 135 15.59 1.89 -7.93
C LYS A 135 16.48 0.64 -7.90
N ASP A 136 17.48 0.65 -7.03
CA ASP A 136 18.41 -0.46 -6.83
C ASP A 136 17.66 -1.75 -6.42
N ALA A 137 16.59 -1.62 -5.62
CA ALA A 137 15.82 -2.76 -5.11
C ALA A 137 14.67 -3.19 -6.02
N LEU A 138 14.00 -2.26 -6.71
CA LEU A 138 12.74 -2.49 -7.43
C LEU A 138 12.85 -2.39 -8.96
N GLY A 139 13.96 -1.89 -9.49
CA GLY A 139 14.18 -1.63 -10.92
C GLY A 139 14.19 -0.13 -11.25
N GLU A 140 14.16 0.26 -12.53
CA GLU A 140 14.31 1.69 -12.90
C GLU A 140 12.99 2.46 -13.04
N ASP A 141 11.84 1.77 -13.12
CA ASP A 141 10.53 2.39 -13.37
C ASP A 141 9.90 2.98 -12.10
N ALA A 142 10.40 4.13 -11.66
CA ALA A 142 9.95 4.76 -10.42
C ALA A 142 8.47 5.17 -10.39
N LEU A 143 7.87 5.41 -11.57
CA LEU A 143 6.44 5.69 -11.68
C LEU A 143 5.60 4.47 -11.25
N ALA A 144 6.15 3.26 -11.34
CA ALA A 144 5.46 2.06 -10.90
C ALA A 144 5.17 2.04 -9.40
N TRP A 145 5.96 2.71 -8.55
CA TRP A 145 5.73 2.77 -7.09
C TRP A 145 5.53 4.18 -6.52
N ARG A 146 5.46 5.20 -7.38
CA ARG A 146 5.08 6.55 -6.96
C ARG A 146 3.64 6.55 -6.40
N PRO A 147 3.37 7.06 -5.19
CA PRO A 147 2.01 7.31 -4.74
C PRO A 147 1.35 8.43 -5.55
N ASP A 148 0.05 8.33 -5.84
CA ASP A 148 -0.69 9.38 -6.56
C ASP A 148 -1.22 10.50 -5.62
N GLY A 149 -1.09 10.30 -4.30
CA GLY A 149 -1.33 11.30 -3.27
C GLY A 149 -1.20 10.72 -1.85
N MET A 150 -1.28 11.60 -0.85
CA MET A 150 -1.23 11.31 0.59
C MET A 150 -2.38 11.96 1.34
#